data_AF-A0A831USF2-F1
#
_entry.id   AF-A0A831USF2-F1
#
_cell.length_a   1.000
_cell.length_b   1.000
_cell.length_c   1.000
_cell.angle_alpha   90.00
_cell.angle_beta   90.00
_cell.angle_gamma   90.00
#
_symmetry.space_group_name_H-M   'P 1'
#
loop_
_entity.id
_entity.type
_entity.pdbx_description
1 polymer ?
#
loop_
_entity_poly.entity_id
_entity_poly.type
_entity_poly.pdbx_seq_one_letter_code
_entity_poly.pdbx_strand_id
1 'polypeptide(L)'
;MYRKALEVVEEGRARGSLRLADVRGAEVDVGGRGHLVDVLGGGAEFEKSWSGRTLLRIKIKAEVDGVRRDYEIAFGRYGKDNAAVGYAAARSDTPGGREADAERFAAPVEALTGKRPKIRRMKDGKIVVVCGREHLDGFTLYEELAEAIRRWLEETRR
;
A
#
# COMPACT_ATOMS: atom_id res chain seq x y z
N MET A 1 11.13 18.24 6.29
CA MET A 1 11.52 17.04 7.07
C MET A 1 10.27 16.51 7.74
N TYR A 2 9.71 15.40 7.27
CA TYR A 2 8.69 14.66 8.01
C TYR A 2 9.22 13.25 8.25
N ARG A 3 9.71 13.02 9.47
CA ARG A 3 10.44 11.81 9.90
C ARG A 3 9.56 10.87 10.73
N LYS A 4 8.29 11.23 10.96
CA LYS A 4 7.36 10.47 11.83
C LYS A 4 6.93 9.13 11.25
N ALA A 5 6.74 9.01 9.94
CA ALA A 5 6.36 7.73 9.33
C ALA A 5 7.40 6.63 9.59
N LEU A 6 8.70 6.97 9.49
CA LEU A 6 9.78 6.04 9.85
C LEU A 6 9.76 5.69 11.34
N GLU A 7 9.50 6.68 12.20
CA GLU A 7 9.46 6.48 13.66
C GLU A 7 8.33 5.53 14.09
N VAL A 8 7.13 5.68 13.51
CA VAL A 8 6.00 4.76 13.73
C VAL A 8 6.35 3.34 13.30
N VAL A 9 7.01 3.19 12.15
CA VAL A 9 7.46 1.89 11.62
C VAL A 9 8.55 1.27 12.51
N GLU A 10 9.48 2.07 13.03
CA GLU A 10 10.53 1.60 13.94
C GLU A 10 10.00 1.21 15.31
N GLU A 11 9.10 2.00 15.90
CA GLU A 11 8.45 1.67 17.17
C GLU A 11 7.63 0.38 17.06
N GLY A 12 6.94 0.20 15.93
CA GLY A 12 6.24 -1.04 15.62
C GLY A 12 7.11 -2.27 15.55
N ARG A 13 8.28 -2.14 14.90
CA ARG A 13 9.28 -3.22 14.87
C ARG A 13 9.77 -3.58 16.28
N ALA A 14 9.90 -2.62 17.17
CA ALA A 14 10.32 -2.86 18.55
C ALA A 14 9.25 -3.59 19.39
N ARG A 15 7.96 -3.39 19.08
CA ARG A 15 6.82 -3.99 19.83
C ARG A 15 6.34 -5.34 19.32
N GLY A 16 6.83 -5.82 18.17
CA GLY A 16 6.57 -7.18 17.65
C GLY A 16 5.34 -7.32 16.74
N SER A 17 4.37 -6.40 16.81
CA SER A 17 3.26 -6.26 15.85
C SER A 17 2.53 -4.94 16.05
N LEU A 18 2.23 -4.22 14.96
CA LEU A 18 1.37 -3.03 14.95
C LEU A 18 -0.05 -3.37 14.51
N ARG A 19 -1.00 -2.50 14.85
CA ARG A 19 -2.31 -2.47 14.17
C ARG A 19 -2.31 -1.36 13.13
N LEU A 20 -3.01 -1.59 12.02
CA LEU A 20 -3.23 -0.55 11.02
C LEU A 20 -3.84 0.70 11.64
N ALA A 21 -4.81 0.52 12.55
CA ALA A 21 -5.53 1.61 13.20
C ALA A 21 -4.69 2.45 14.19
N ASP A 22 -3.49 1.99 14.55
CA ASP A 22 -2.55 2.72 15.42
C ASP A 22 -1.80 3.81 14.64
N VAL A 23 -1.74 3.72 13.31
CA VAL A 23 -1.07 4.72 12.46
C VAL A 23 -2.00 5.90 12.22
N ARG A 24 -1.87 6.92 13.08
CA ARG A 24 -2.66 8.16 13.05
C ARG A 24 -1.78 9.40 13.05
N GLY A 25 -2.24 10.46 12.41
CA GLY A 25 -1.54 11.74 12.29
C GLY A 25 -0.17 11.61 11.61
N ALA A 26 -0.01 10.64 10.72
CA ALA A 26 1.24 10.39 10.02
C ALA A 26 1.43 11.43 8.90
N GLU A 27 2.52 12.17 8.97
CA GLU A 27 2.87 13.18 7.96
C GLU A 27 3.86 12.59 6.95
N VAL A 28 3.49 12.62 5.67
CA VAL A 28 4.30 12.09 4.55
C VAL A 28 4.38 13.10 3.41
N ASP A 29 5.45 13.05 2.60
CA ASP A 29 5.59 13.91 1.41
C ASP A 29 5.44 13.09 0.13
N VAL A 30 4.34 13.28 -0.57
CA VAL A 30 4.08 12.62 -1.84
C VAL A 30 3.92 13.69 -2.92
N GLY A 31 4.77 13.64 -3.94
CA GLY A 31 4.69 14.58 -5.06
C GLY A 31 5.12 16.00 -4.69
N GLY A 32 5.93 16.18 -3.64
CA GLY A 32 6.33 17.50 -3.14
C GLY A 32 5.24 18.20 -2.33
N ARG A 33 4.22 17.45 -1.88
CA ARG A 33 3.15 17.94 -1.02
C ARG A 33 3.07 17.08 0.24
N GLY A 34 2.98 17.74 1.39
CA GLY A 34 2.72 17.09 2.66
C GLY A 34 1.27 16.61 2.75
N HIS A 35 1.08 15.37 3.18
CA HIS A 35 -0.21 14.76 3.43
C HIS A 35 -0.29 14.28 4.89
N LEU A 36 -1.43 14.52 5.54
CA LEU A 36 -1.73 13.95 6.84
C LEU A 36 -2.57 12.69 6.66
N VAL A 37 -2.11 11.58 7.24
CA VAL A 37 -2.73 10.26 7.08
C VAL A 37 -3.19 9.70 8.42
N ASP A 38 -4.46 9.31 8.46
CA ASP A 38 -5.04 8.47 9.50
C ASP A 38 -5.50 7.14 8.91
N VAL A 39 -4.87 6.05 9.32
CA VAL A 39 -5.28 4.71 8.91
C VAL A 39 -6.40 4.24 9.85
N LEU A 40 -7.53 3.84 9.27
CA LEU A 40 -8.73 3.44 9.99
C LEU A 40 -8.85 1.92 10.11
N GLY A 41 -8.11 1.17 9.29
CA GLY A 41 -8.08 -0.28 9.28
C GLY A 41 -7.82 -0.85 7.89
N GLY A 42 -7.99 -2.15 7.75
CA GLY A 42 -7.75 -2.84 6.49
C GLY A 42 -7.71 -4.34 6.66
N GLY A 43 -7.33 -5.03 5.59
CA GLY A 43 -7.20 -6.47 5.60
C GLY A 43 -6.61 -6.99 4.30
N ALA A 44 -6.30 -8.28 4.29
CA ALA A 44 -5.71 -8.95 3.16
C ALA A 44 -6.53 -10.19 2.78
N GLU A 45 -6.77 -10.38 1.49
CA GLU A 45 -7.54 -11.50 0.94
C GLU A 45 -6.82 -12.12 -0.27
N PHE A 46 -7.07 -13.40 -0.52
CA PHE A 46 -6.57 -14.07 -1.71
C PHE A 46 -7.61 -14.07 -2.82
N GLU A 47 -7.16 -13.83 -4.04
CA GLU A 47 -8.00 -13.92 -5.22
C GLU A 47 -7.33 -14.79 -6.29
N LYS A 48 -8.11 -15.58 -7.02
CA LYS A 48 -7.62 -16.26 -8.20
C LYS A 48 -7.79 -15.34 -9.41
N SER A 49 -6.69 -14.98 -10.04
CA SER A 49 -6.74 -14.33 -11.36
C SER A 49 -7.37 -15.26 -12.40
N TRP A 50 -7.82 -14.69 -13.52
CA TRP A 50 -8.31 -15.43 -14.69
C TRP A 50 -7.33 -16.51 -15.19
N SER A 51 -6.03 -16.30 -15.00
CA SER A 51 -4.97 -17.25 -15.36
C SER A 51 -4.75 -18.37 -14.32
N GLY A 52 -5.56 -18.44 -13.27
CA GLY A 52 -5.43 -19.39 -12.17
C GLY A 52 -4.34 -19.04 -11.15
N ARG A 53 -3.62 -17.93 -11.33
CA ARG A 53 -2.59 -17.47 -10.38
C ARG A 53 -3.24 -16.83 -9.16
N THR A 54 -2.75 -17.20 -7.97
CA THR A 54 -3.14 -16.59 -6.69
C THR A 54 -2.56 -15.19 -6.59
N LEU A 55 -3.43 -14.19 -6.47
CA LEU A 55 -3.13 -12.81 -6.15
C LEU A 55 -3.41 -12.56 -4.67
N LEU A 56 -2.68 -11.60 -4.11
CA LEU A 56 -2.93 -11.07 -2.78
C LEU A 56 -3.52 -9.66 -2.93
N ARG A 57 -4.76 -9.47 -2.48
CA ARG A 57 -5.37 -8.13 -2.40
C ARG A 57 -5.22 -7.60 -0.99
N ILE A 58 -4.65 -6.40 -0.86
CA ILE A 58 -4.59 -5.67 0.39
C ILE A 58 -5.52 -4.48 0.28
N LYS A 59 -6.43 -4.35 1.25
CA LYS A 59 -7.35 -3.24 1.40
C LYS A 59 -6.89 -2.40 2.59
N ILE A 60 -6.78 -1.09 2.39
CA ILE A 60 -6.39 -0.12 3.42
C ILE A 60 -7.45 0.97 3.43
N LYS A 61 -8.12 1.12 4.56
CA LYS A 61 -9.04 2.22 4.80
C LYS A 61 -8.28 3.34 5.50
N ALA A 62 -8.25 4.51 4.88
CA ALA A 62 -7.54 5.65 5.41
C ALA A 62 -8.26 6.96 5.12
N GLU A 63 -8.00 7.95 5.97
CA GLU A 63 -8.29 9.36 5.74
C GLU A 63 -6.99 10.06 5.35
N VAL A 64 -7.01 10.79 4.23
CA VAL A 64 -5.87 11.57 3.73
C VAL A 64 -6.35 13.00 3.50
N ASP A 65 -5.78 13.95 4.24
CA ASP A 65 -6.20 15.37 4.22
C ASP A 65 -7.71 15.57 4.38
N GLY A 66 -8.34 14.82 5.30
CA GLY A 66 -9.79 14.87 5.54
C GLY A 66 -10.63 14.06 4.54
N VAL A 67 -10.02 13.37 3.57
CA VAL A 67 -10.73 12.54 2.58
C VAL A 67 -10.62 11.07 2.95
N ARG A 68 -11.74 10.48 3.38
CA ARG A 68 -11.85 9.04 3.68
C ARG A 68 -12.02 8.19 2.43
N ARG A 69 -11.17 7.19 2.26
CA ARG A 69 -11.25 6.22 1.17
C ARG A 69 -10.78 4.82 1.58
N ASP A 70 -11.35 3.86 0.89
CA ASP A 70 -10.89 2.48 0.90
C ASP A 70 -10.01 2.29 -0.33
N TYR A 71 -8.73 2.03 -0.10
CA TYR A 71 -7.75 1.79 -1.14
C TYR A 71 -7.47 0.31 -1.28
N GLU A 72 -7.26 -0.14 -2.51
CA GLU A 72 -7.00 -1.55 -2.81
C GLU A 72 -5.73 -1.66 -3.65
N ILE A 73 -4.87 -2.61 -3.29
CA ILE A 73 -3.71 -3.01 -4.09
C ILE A 73 -3.69 -4.51 -4.30
N ALA A 74 -3.48 -4.91 -5.56
CA ALA A 74 -3.37 -6.31 -5.96
C ALA A 74 -1.92 -6.68 -6.22
N PHE A 75 -1.36 -7.53 -5.34
CA PHE A 75 -0.05 -8.15 -5.48
C PHE A 75 -0.13 -9.43 -6.29
N GLY A 76 0.78 -9.54 -7.24
CA GLY A 76 0.99 -10.70 -8.06
C GLY A 76 2.47 -11.03 -8.18
N ARG A 77 2.72 -12.14 -8.88
CA ARG A 77 4.05 -12.64 -9.20
C ARG A 77 4.35 -12.40 -10.67
N TYR A 78 5.43 -11.67 -10.95
CA TYR A 78 5.76 -11.20 -12.30
C TYR A 78 7.24 -11.38 -12.65
N GLY A 79 7.51 -11.50 -13.95
CA GLY A 79 8.86 -11.60 -14.49
C GLY A 79 9.51 -12.98 -14.32
N LYS A 80 10.76 -13.09 -14.75
CA LYS A 80 11.56 -14.32 -14.66
C LYS A 80 11.96 -14.65 -13.21
N ASP A 81 12.13 -13.62 -12.39
CA ASP A 81 12.58 -13.75 -11.00
C ASP A 81 11.40 -13.94 -10.02
N ASN A 82 10.19 -14.17 -10.52
CA ASN A 82 9.00 -14.37 -9.69
C ASN A 82 8.79 -13.23 -8.66
N ALA A 83 9.03 -11.98 -9.11
CA ALA A 83 9.03 -10.81 -8.24
C ALA A 83 7.62 -10.50 -7.73
N ALA A 84 7.51 -10.19 -6.43
CA ALA A 84 6.27 -9.71 -5.83
C ALA A 84 6.07 -8.23 -6.20
N VAL A 85 5.04 -7.96 -7.01
CA VAL A 85 4.70 -6.60 -7.45
C VAL A 85 3.21 -6.37 -7.27
N GLY A 86 2.88 -5.26 -6.63
CA GLY A 86 1.52 -4.78 -6.40
C GLY A 86 1.17 -3.64 -7.34
N TYR A 87 -0.06 -3.67 -7.84
CA TYR A 87 -0.62 -2.62 -8.69
C TYR A 87 -1.94 -2.11 -8.12
N ALA A 88 -2.11 -0.79 -8.12
CA ALA A 88 -3.36 -0.13 -7.83
C ALA A 88 -3.65 0.92 -8.90
N ALA A 89 -4.78 0.82 -9.57
CA ALA A 89 -5.20 1.79 -10.57
C ALA A 89 -5.85 2.99 -9.89
N ALA A 90 -5.39 4.19 -10.22
CA ALA A 90 -5.98 5.42 -9.72
C ALA A 90 -7.33 5.68 -10.39
N ARG A 91 -8.33 6.05 -9.58
CA ARG A 91 -9.69 6.25 -10.05
C ARG A 91 -9.84 7.64 -10.67
N SER A 92 -10.67 7.75 -11.70
CA SER A 92 -10.94 9.03 -12.38
C SER A 92 -12.09 9.84 -11.77
N ASP A 93 -12.96 9.21 -10.99
CA ASP A 93 -14.17 9.75 -10.38
C ASP A 93 -13.88 10.45 -9.03
N THR A 94 -12.74 11.12 -8.93
CA THR A 94 -12.21 11.63 -7.66
C THR A 94 -11.93 13.12 -7.78
N PRO A 95 -12.08 13.90 -6.68
CA PRO A 95 -11.68 15.30 -6.69
C PRO A 95 -10.18 15.43 -7.01
N GLY A 96 -9.86 16.14 -8.09
CA GLY A 96 -8.49 16.27 -8.60
C GLY A 96 -8.06 15.18 -9.59
N GLY A 97 -8.96 14.25 -9.95
CA GLY A 97 -8.73 13.23 -10.97
C GLY A 97 -7.72 12.15 -10.56
N ARG A 98 -7.24 11.40 -11.57
CA ARG A 98 -6.39 10.22 -11.37
C ARG A 98 -5.06 10.52 -10.67
N GLU A 99 -4.48 11.70 -10.91
CA GLU A 99 -3.17 12.04 -10.34
C GLU A 99 -3.28 12.30 -8.84
N ALA A 100 -4.28 13.10 -8.43
CA ALA A 100 -4.57 13.33 -7.03
C ALA A 100 -4.99 12.04 -6.30
N ASP A 101 -5.74 11.14 -6.95
CA ASP A 101 -6.08 9.84 -6.35
C ASP A 101 -4.84 8.95 -6.16
N ALA A 102 -3.93 8.93 -7.13
CA ALA A 102 -2.67 8.18 -7.04
C ALA A 102 -1.78 8.70 -5.91
N GLU A 103 -1.67 10.01 -5.76
CA GLU A 103 -0.90 10.63 -4.67
C GLU A 103 -1.53 10.34 -3.31
N ARG A 104 -2.85 10.50 -3.19
CA ARG A 104 -3.57 10.14 -1.96
C ARG A 104 -3.46 8.67 -1.62
N PHE A 105 -3.35 7.77 -2.60
CA PHE A 105 -3.10 6.37 -2.33
C PHE A 105 -1.64 6.09 -1.93
N ALA A 106 -0.69 6.81 -2.53
CA ALA A 106 0.72 6.66 -2.19
C ALA A 106 1.02 7.10 -0.74
N ALA A 107 0.28 8.08 -0.21
CA ALA A 107 0.44 8.58 1.15
C ALA A 107 0.30 7.50 2.25
N PRO A 108 -0.81 6.73 2.36
CA PRO A 108 -0.93 5.67 3.35
C PRO A 108 0.05 4.52 3.12
N VAL A 109 0.46 4.24 1.88
CA VAL A 109 1.51 3.24 1.61
C VAL A 109 2.85 3.70 2.21
N GLU A 110 3.23 4.96 1.99
CA GLU A 110 4.46 5.52 2.54
C GLU A 110 4.39 5.63 4.07
N ALA A 111 3.24 6.03 4.62
CA ALA A 111 3.03 6.11 6.06
C ALA A 111 3.20 4.75 6.73
N LEU A 112 2.64 3.69 6.12
CA LEU A 112 2.68 2.34 6.69
C LEU A 112 4.03 1.64 6.50
N THR A 113 4.76 1.93 5.42
CA THR A 113 5.96 1.15 5.03
C THR A 113 7.26 1.95 5.14
N GLY A 114 7.19 3.27 5.30
CA GLY A 114 8.33 4.18 5.19
C GLY A 114 8.93 4.25 3.79
N LYS A 115 8.25 3.69 2.78
CA LYS A 115 8.70 3.62 1.38
C LYS A 115 7.64 4.18 0.45
N ARG A 116 8.05 5.17 -0.34
CA ARG A 116 7.18 5.80 -1.34
C ARG A 116 6.97 4.87 -2.54
N PRO A 117 5.71 4.52 -2.90
CA PRO A 117 5.45 3.72 -4.08
C PRO A 117 5.66 4.52 -5.36
N LYS A 118 5.88 3.80 -6.47
CA LYS A 118 6.11 4.43 -7.78
C LYS A 118 4.78 4.74 -8.45
N ILE A 119 4.57 6.00 -8.84
CA ILE A 119 3.40 6.42 -9.63
C ILE A 119 3.81 6.40 -11.11
N ARG A 120 3.08 5.63 -11.94
CA ARG A 120 3.35 5.50 -13.38
C ARG A 120 2.15 5.94 -14.19
N ARG A 121 2.39 6.83 -15.16
CA ARG A 121 1.42 7.17 -16.20
C ARG A 121 1.57 6.20 -17.38
N MET A 122 0.50 5.51 -17.71
CA MET A 122 0.41 4.58 -18.82
C MET A 122 0.03 5.30 -20.11
N LYS A 123 0.32 4.68 -21.26
CA LYS A 123 0.03 5.24 -22.59
C LYS A 123 -1.46 5.48 -22.84
N ASP A 124 -2.33 4.68 -22.20
CA ASP A 124 -3.79 4.78 -22.28
C ASP A 124 -4.38 5.81 -21.30
N GLY A 125 -3.54 6.65 -20.68
CA GLY A 125 -3.99 7.68 -19.74
C GLY A 125 -4.40 7.15 -18.36
N LYS A 126 -4.17 5.85 -18.08
CA LYS A 126 -4.27 5.31 -16.73
C LYS A 126 -3.08 5.76 -15.90
N ILE A 127 -3.31 5.98 -14.61
CA ILE A 127 -2.26 6.19 -13.62
C ILE A 127 -2.31 5.00 -12.68
N VAL A 128 -1.15 4.39 -12.44
CA VAL A 128 -1.02 3.19 -11.63
C VAL A 128 0.04 3.42 -10.56
N VAL A 129 -0.32 3.14 -9.32
CA VAL A 129 0.61 3.07 -8.20
C VAL A 129 1.18 1.66 -8.15
N VAL A 130 2.51 1.57 -8.10
CA VAL A 130 3.26 0.32 -8.15
C VAL A 130 4.03 0.15 -6.84
N CYS A 131 3.72 -0.94 -6.14
CA CYS A 131 4.42 -1.35 -4.94
C CYS A 131 5.30 -2.57 -5.23
N GLY A 132 6.57 -2.51 -4.83
CA GLY A 132 7.50 -3.64 -4.90
C GLY A 132 7.54 -4.48 -3.63
N ARG A 133 8.51 -5.40 -3.59
CA ARG A 133 8.77 -6.27 -2.44
C ARG A 133 8.98 -5.51 -1.13
N GLU A 134 9.71 -4.39 -1.16
CA GLU A 134 9.99 -3.57 0.03
C GLU A 134 8.71 -3.03 0.71
N HIS A 135 7.68 -2.71 -0.07
CA HIS A 135 6.40 -2.24 0.45
C HIS A 135 5.63 -3.41 1.08
N LEU A 136 5.67 -4.57 0.43
CA LEU A 136 5.05 -5.78 0.93
C LEU A 136 5.68 -6.22 2.26
N ASP A 137 7.00 -6.13 2.38
CA ASP A 137 7.73 -6.41 3.63
C ASP A 137 7.34 -5.39 4.72
N GLY A 138 7.18 -4.12 4.39
CA GLY A 138 6.65 -3.11 5.32
C GLY A 138 5.24 -3.45 5.83
N PHE A 139 4.35 -3.95 4.97
CA PHE A 139 3.02 -4.36 5.39
C PHE A 139 3.01 -5.58 6.34
N THR A 140 4.07 -6.39 6.38
CA THR A 140 4.15 -7.53 7.31
C THR A 140 4.30 -7.14 8.77
N LEU A 141 4.51 -5.85 9.06
CA LEU A 141 4.57 -5.32 10.42
C LEU A 141 3.18 -5.22 11.08
N TYR A 142 2.11 -5.25 10.28
CA TYR A 142 0.75 -5.10 10.75
C TYR A 142 0.06 -6.44 10.93
N GLU A 143 -0.52 -6.69 12.10
CA GLU A 143 -1.14 -7.97 12.45
C GLU A 143 -2.24 -8.36 11.46
N GLU A 144 -3.01 -7.38 10.98
CA GLU A 144 -4.15 -7.59 10.07
C GLU A 144 -3.72 -8.06 8.68
N LEU A 145 -2.45 -7.87 8.31
CA LEU A 145 -1.91 -8.17 6.98
C LEU A 145 -0.85 -9.28 7.02
N ALA A 146 -0.12 -9.40 8.12
CA ALA A 146 1.09 -10.21 8.21
C ALA A 146 0.86 -11.68 7.86
N GLU A 147 -0.16 -12.31 8.43
CA GLU A 147 -0.44 -13.73 8.21
C GLU A 147 -0.78 -14.02 6.74
N ALA A 148 -1.69 -13.26 6.16
CA ALA A 148 -2.10 -13.41 4.77
C ALA A 148 -0.92 -13.18 3.82
N ILE A 149 -0.08 -12.16 4.07
CA ILE A 149 1.12 -11.91 3.26
C ILE A 149 2.07 -13.09 3.34
N ARG A 150 2.42 -13.57 4.54
CA ARG A 150 3.34 -14.70 4.72
C ARG A 150 2.85 -15.95 3.97
N ARG A 151 1.57 -16.29 4.14
CA ARG A 151 0.96 -17.44 3.49
C ARG A 151 0.98 -17.30 1.96
N TRP A 152 0.63 -16.13 1.42
CA TRP A 152 0.70 -15.90 -0.02
C TRP A 152 2.13 -16.04 -0.55
N LEU A 153 3.12 -15.55 0.19
CA LEU A 153 4.53 -15.65 -0.22
C LEU A 153 5.02 -17.09 -0.27
N GLU A 154 4.60 -17.92 0.69
CA GLU A 154 4.90 -19.35 0.73
C GLU A 154 4.24 -20.10 -0.43
N GLU A 155 2.93 -19.92 -0.63
CA GLU A 155 2.16 -20.59 -1.68
C GLU A 155 2.62 -20.21 -3.10
N THR A 156 3.26 -19.04 -3.25
CA THR A 156 3.69 -18.51 -4.55
C THR A 156 5.20 -18.55 -4.80
N ARG A 157 5.99 -19.19 -3.91
CA ARG A 157 7.47 -19.29 -3.98
C ARG A 157 8.02 -20.20 -5.11
N ARG A 158 7.24 -20.44 -6.16
CA ARG A 158 7.64 -21.28 -7.31
C ARG A 158 8.97 -20.89 -7.92
#